data_AF-A0A016V527-F1
#
_entry.id   AF-A0A016V527-F1
#
_cell.length_a   1.000
_cell.length_b   1.000
_cell.length_c   1.000
_cell.angle_alpha   90.00
_cell.angle_beta   90.00
_cell.angle_gamma   90.00
#
_symmetry.space_group_name_H-M   'P 1'
#
loop_
_entity.id
_entity.type
_entity.pdbx_description
1 polymer ?
#
loop_
_entity_poly.entity_id
_entity_poly.type
_entity_poly.pdbx_seq_one_letter_code
_entity_poly.pdbx_strand_id
1 'polypeptide(L)'
;MAADYPRVRFIRARSTLLEMSKAFTEQALPTLQFYLNGNLIGNFIKVPSLLGGEIDVDSVRKFIRRQHIDLVYGNYMTDSDCSTDEELD
;
A
#
# COMPACT_ATOMS: atom_id res chain seq x y z
N MET A 1 -13.44 3.50 2.02
CA MET A 1 -12.27 2.61 2.23
C MET A 1 -12.12 2.20 3.69
N ALA A 2 -11.75 3.07 4.63
CA ALA A 2 -11.54 2.65 6.03
C ALA A 2 -12.75 1.94 6.66
N ALA A 3 -13.97 2.43 6.37
CA ALA A 3 -15.21 1.79 6.81
C ALA A 3 -15.49 0.44 6.13
N ASP A 4 -14.93 0.21 4.93
CA ASP A 4 -15.21 -0.97 4.11
C ASP A 4 -14.26 -2.15 4.44
N TYR A 5 -13.11 -1.86 5.06
CA TYR A 5 -12.04 -2.83 5.32
C TYR A 5 -11.65 -2.84 6.81
N PRO A 6 -12.50 -3.39 7.70
CA PRO A 6 -12.31 -3.31 9.14
C PRO A 6 -11.07 -4.05 9.66
N ARG A 7 -10.49 -4.96 8.86
CA ARG A 7 -9.25 -5.68 9.20
C ARG A 7 -7.97 -4.88 8.91
N VAL A 8 -8.09 -3.79 8.17
CA VAL A 8 -6.95 -2.94 7.78
C VAL A 8 -7.00 -1.64 8.55
N ARG A 9 -5.87 -1.24 9.13
CA ARG A 9 -5.74 0.03 9.82
C ARG A 9 -5.36 1.13 8.83
N PHE A 10 -6.27 2.08 8.62
CA PHE A 10 -5.99 3.27 7.82
C PHE A 10 -5.47 4.39 8.73
N ILE A 11 -4.30 4.93 8.40
CA ILE A 11 -3.66 6.02 9.12
C ILE A 11 -3.31 7.12 8.12
N ARG A 12 -3.46 8.38 8.53
CA ARG A 12 -2.97 9.54 7.79
C ARG A 12 -2.13 10.41 8.71
N ALA A 13 -0.95 10.77 8.27
CA ALA A 13 -0.07 11.72 8.94
C ALA A 13 0.41 12.78 7.95
N ARG A 14 0.77 13.97 8.46
CA ARG A 14 1.48 14.98 7.67
C ARG A 14 2.96 14.66 7.70
N SER A 15 3.67 14.82 6.58
CA SER A 15 5.11 14.54 6.52
C SER A 15 5.92 15.36 7.54
N THR A 16 5.46 16.58 7.83
CA THR A 16 6.07 17.48 8.83
C THR A 16 6.00 16.95 10.26
N LEU A 17 5.03 16.09 10.59
CA LEU A 17 4.91 15.44 11.90
C LEU A 17 5.75 14.17 11.99
N LEU A 18 6.17 13.63 10.86
CA LEU A 18 6.98 12.42 10.77
C LEU A 18 8.49 12.74 10.66
N GLU A 19 8.86 14.02 10.84
CA GLU A 19 10.24 14.52 10.73
C GLU A 19 10.93 14.09 9.41
N MET A 20 10.15 13.97 8.34
CA MET A 20 10.64 13.55 7.04
C MET A 20 11.52 14.63 6.41
N SER A 21 12.45 14.21 5.56
CA SER A 21 13.35 15.13 4.86
C SER A 21 12.58 16.18 4.05
N LYS A 22 13.22 17.33 3.84
CA LYS A 22 12.68 18.41 2.98
C LYS A 22 12.37 17.89 1.57
N ALA A 23 13.28 17.10 0.99
CA ALA A 23 13.09 16.50 -0.33
C ALA A 23 11.84 15.60 -0.38
N PHE A 24 11.61 14.77 0.64
CA PHE A 24 10.41 13.94 0.71
C PHE A 24 9.14 14.80 0.81
N THR A 25 9.15 15.80 1.70
CA THR A 25 8.00 16.69 1.90
C THR A 25 7.64 17.47 0.64
N GLU A 26 8.63 17.90 -0.15
CA GLU A 26 8.40 18.71 -1.35
C GLU A 26 8.14 17.86 -2.60
N GLN A 27 8.68 16.65 -2.68
CA GLN A 27 8.73 15.90 -3.93
C GLN A 27 8.11 14.51 -3.86
N ALA A 28 7.82 13.94 -2.68
CA ALA A 28 7.30 12.57 -2.60
C ALA A 28 5.78 12.49 -2.42
N LEU A 29 5.16 13.58 -1.98
CA LEU A 29 3.76 13.56 -1.56
C LEU A 29 2.74 13.65 -2.71
N PRO A 30 1.50 13.17 -2.49
CA PRO A 30 1.12 12.30 -1.38
C PRO A 30 1.70 10.89 -1.58
N THR A 31 2.20 10.32 -0.49
CA THR A 31 2.74 8.95 -0.44
C THR A 31 1.73 8.02 0.21
N LEU A 32 1.52 6.85 -0.37
CA LEU A 32 0.75 5.76 0.22
C LEU A 32 1.69 4.61 0.59
N GLN A 33 1.70 4.22 1.86
CA GLN A 33 2.55 3.18 2.38
C GLN A 33 1.72 2.04 2.97
N PHE A 34 2.20 0.81 2.80
CA PHE A 34 1.62 -0.39 3.37
C PHE A 34 2.61 -1.07 4.29
N TYR A 35 2.13 -1.45 5.46
CA TYR A 35 2.91 -2.15 6.46
C TYR A 35 2.21 -3.44 6.87
N LEU A 36 2.97 -4.52 6.98
CA LEU A 36 2.52 -5.81 7.49
C LEU A 36 3.59 -6.39 8.41
N ASN A 37 3.20 -6.78 9.63
CA ASN A 37 4.11 -7.32 10.64
C ASN A 37 5.36 -6.45 10.89
N GLY A 38 5.19 -5.12 10.86
CA GLY A 38 6.27 -4.15 11.04
C GLY A 38 7.10 -3.86 9.79
N ASN A 39 6.93 -4.64 8.71
CA ASN A 39 7.68 -4.47 7.46
C ASN A 39 6.95 -3.54 6.49
N LEU A 40 7.71 -2.70 5.78
CA LEU A 40 7.20 -1.89 4.67
C LEU A 40 7.05 -2.78 3.43
N ILE A 41 5.82 -3.08 3.05
CA ILE A 41 5.49 -3.96 1.92
C ILE A 41 5.08 -3.19 0.66
N GLY A 42 4.86 -1.88 0.77
CA GLY A 42 4.57 -1.02 -0.38
C GLY A 42 4.85 0.44 -0.06
N ASN A 43 5.54 1.13 -0.97
CA ASN A 43 5.89 2.55 -0.84
C ASN A 43 5.62 3.29 -2.15
N PHE A 44 4.41 3.85 -2.26
CA PHE A 44 3.92 4.45 -3.48
C PHE A 44 4.00 5.97 -3.38
N ILE A 45 5.01 6.53 -4.04
CA ILE A 45 5.34 7.96 -4.04
C ILE A 45 4.54 8.66 -5.15
N LYS A 46 4.07 9.89 -4.91
CA LYS A 46 3.25 10.67 -5.84
C LYS A 46 2.07 9.86 -6.40
N VAL A 47 1.25 9.30 -5.51
CA VAL A 47 0.11 8.43 -5.84
C VAL A 47 -0.77 8.94 -7.00
N PRO A 48 -1.14 10.24 -7.10
CA PRO A 48 -1.93 10.74 -8.24
C PRO A 48 -1.31 10.40 -9.61
N SER A 49 0.02 10.48 -9.73
CA SER A 49 0.74 10.15 -10.97
C SER A 49 0.66 8.66 -11.31
N LEU A 50 0.57 7.80 -10.29
CA LEU A 50 0.42 6.34 -10.46
C LEU A 50 -1.01 5.93 -10.83
N LEU A 51 -1.99 6.75 -10.46
CA LEU A 51 -3.42 6.51 -10.72
C LEU A 51 -3.93 7.13 -12.02
N GLY A 52 -3.11 7.95 -12.69
CA GLY A 52 -3.49 8.63 -13.93
C GLY A 52 -4.20 9.97 -13.73
N GLY A 53 -4.00 10.63 -12.58
CA GLY A 53 -4.55 11.94 -12.28
C GLY A 53 -5.51 11.91 -11.09
N GLU A 54 -6.81 11.99 -11.36
CA GLU A 54 -7.82 12.07 -10.31
C GLU A 54 -7.86 10.81 -9.44
N ILE A 55 -8.03 11.03 -8.13
CA ILE A 55 -8.07 9.96 -7.13
C ILE A 55 -9.53 9.74 -6.73
N ASP A 56 -10.02 8.53 -6.98
CA ASP A 56 -11.31 8.04 -6.51
C ASP A 56 -11.13 6.70 -5.79
N VAL A 57 -12.19 6.23 -5.14
CA VAL A 57 -12.12 5.01 -4.32
C VAL A 57 -11.84 3.77 -5.18
N ASP A 58 -12.42 3.68 -6.37
CA ASP A 58 -12.31 2.52 -7.24
C ASP A 58 -10.96 2.46 -7.95
N SER A 59 -10.39 3.61 -8.34
CA SER A 59 -9.04 3.70 -8.89
C SER A 59 -7.99 3.28 -7.85
N VAL A 60 -8.13 3.71 -6.60
CA VAL A 60 -7.27 3.27 -5.48
C VAL A 60 -7.44 1.77 -5.21
N ARG A 61 -8.67 1.24 -5.12
CA ARG A 61 -8.91 -0.21 -4.93
C ARG A 61 -8.28 -1.04 -6.05
N LYS A 62 -8.48 -0.62 -7.29
CA LYS A 62 -7.91 -1.30 -8.47
C LYS A 62 -6.39 -1.26 -8.46
N PHE A 63 -5.81 -0.12 -8.07
CA PHE A 63 -4.37 0.01 -7.94
C PHE A 63 -3.81 -0.94 -6.87
N ILE A 64 -4.37 -0.94 -5.66
CA ILE A 64 -3.91 -1.79 -4.56
C ILE A 64 -3.98 -3.28 -4.93
N ARG A 65 -5.09 -3.71 -5.56
CA ARG A 65 -5.25 -5.09 -6.04
C ARG A 65 -4.17 -5.51 -7.05
N ARG A 66 -3.73 -4.59 -7.92
CA ARG A 66 -2.63 -4.85 -8.87
C ARG A 66 -1.27 -4.98 -8.19
N GLN A 67 -1.13 -4.52 -6.96
CA GLN A 67 0.08 -4.67 -6.16
C GLN A 67 0.04 -5.93 -5.28
N HIS A 68 -0.94 -6.83 -5.48
CA HIS A 68 -1.10 -8.06 -4.68
C HIS A 68 -1.29 -7.82 -3.16
N ILE A 69 -1.78 -6.63 -2.81
CA ILE A 69 -2.15 -6.27 -1.43
C ILE A 69 -3.65 -6.52 -1.25
N ASP A 70 -4.00 -7.41 -0.32
CA ASP A 70 -5.37 -7.79 -0.03
C ASP A 70 -5.91 -7.05 1.20
N LEU A 71 -6.81 -6.09 0.96
CA LEU A 71 -7.46 -5.32 2.01
C LEU A 71 -8.60 -6.06 2.73
N VAL A 72 -9.15 -7.11 2.13
CA VAL A 72 -10.25 -7.89 2.70
C VAL A 72 -9.72 -8.81 3.79
N TYR A 73 -8.64 -9.54 3.51
CA TYR A 73 -8.03 -10.46 4.46
C TYR A 73 -6.93 -9.81 5.30
N GLY A 74 -6.39 -8.67 4.86
CA GLY A 74 -5.28 -7.99 5.56
C GLY A 74 -3.92 -8.63 5.29
N ASN A 75 -3.78 -9.27 4.13
CA ASN A 75 -2.61 -10.06 3.75
C ASN A 75 -1.93 -9.45 2.52
N TYR A 76 -0.70 -9.88 2.27
CA TYR A 76 0.09 -9.51 1.10
C TYR A 76 0.68 -10.79 0.53
N MET A 77 0.42 -11.08 -0.74
CA MET A 77 0.98 -12.24 -1.43
C MET A 77 2.34 -11.86 -2.02
N THR A 78 3.37 -12.58 -1.61
CA THR A 78 4.70 -12.52 -2.23
C THR A 78 4.86 -13.65 -3.24
N ASP A 79 5.76 -13.48 -4.22
CA ASP A 79 6.09 -14.58 -5.14
C ASP A 79 6.64 -15.82 -4.41
N SER A 80 7.15 -15.66 -3.18
CA SER A 80 7.59 -16.77 -2.32
C SER A 80 6.44 -17.63 -1.77
N ASP A 81 5.21 -17.10 -1.73
CA ASP A 81 4.02 -17.84 -1.27
C ASP A 81 3.45 -18.77 -2.36
N CYS A 82 4.01 -18.74 -3.59
CA CYS A 82 3.69 -19.65 -4.69
C CYS A 82 4.59 -20.90 -4.77
N SER A 83 5.59 -21.02 -3.89
CA SER A 83 6.40 -22.24 -3.75
C SER A 83 5.73 -23.18 -2.74
N THR A 84 4.59 -23.77 -3.11
CA THR A 84 4.30 -25.10 -2.60
C THR A 84 5.19 -26.04 -3.40
N ASP A 85 6.31 -26.44 -2.80
CA ASP A 85 6.96 -27.69 -3.18
C ASP A 85 5.90 -28.78 -3.10
N GLU A 86 5.30 -29.14 -4.24
CA GLU A 86 4.73 -30.47 -4.41
C GLU A 86 5.92 -31.45 -4.48
N GLU A 87 6.58 -31.61 -3.34
CA GLU A 87 7.45 -32.75 -3.06
C GLU A 87 6.52 -33.88 -2.59
N LEU A 88 6.00 -34.67 -3.53
CA LEU A 88 5.33 -35.93 -3.24
C LEU A 88 5.69 -36.98 -4.31
N ASP A 89 6.66 -37.82 -3.92
CA ASP A 89 7.02 -39.20 -4.33
C ASP A 89 7.02 -39.61 -5.82
#